data_AF-A0AA35L6V2-F1
#
_entry.id   AF-A0AA35L6V2-F1
#
_cell.length_a   1.000
_cell.length_b   1.000
_cell.length_c   1.000
_cell.angle_alpha   90.00
_cell.angle_beta   90.00
_cell.angle_gamma   90.00
#
_symmetry.space_group_name_H-M   'P 1'
#
loop_
_entity.id
_entity.type
_entity.pdbx_description
1 polymer ?
#
loop_
_entity_poly.entity_id
_entity_poly.type
_entity_poly.pdbx_seq_one_letter_code
_entity_poly.pdbx_strand_id
1 'polypeptide(L)'
;MAAVTRWCKRFCKTDWLPTLQLIRHGSKAVTRHWRPMHFVRQKLMEVTKYIPPKPLIPERCIKPQVKQVEEENGYVKLLRRDVEQAFHESKMIAICQYNEVPANDMVLMGYRLRKYNIHVKYFPNEVMIPFLSESKYKNLLPLFVGRNLLLMSPETRAQEMLRVLRGVPQINLLGKC
;
A
#
# COMPACT_ATOMS: atom_id res chain seq x y z
N MET A 1 26.33 -79.55 -3.24
CA MET A 1 27.35 -80.63 -3.34
C MET A 1 28.33 -80.24 -4.43
N ALA A 2 29.62 -80.26 -4.10
CA ALA A 2 30.71 -79.72 -4.90
C ALA A 2 31.09 -80.64 -6.06
N ALA A 3 31.54 -80.05 -7.17
CA ALA A 3 32.43 -80.69 -8.12
C ALA A 3 33.56 -79.71 -8.46
N VAL A 4 34.72 -79.97 -7.88
CA VAL A 4 36.00 -79.42 -8.30
C VAL A 4 36.38 -80.13 -9.60
N THR A 5 36.79 -79.41 -10.63
CA THR A 5 37.88 -79.88 -11.50
C THR A 5 38.53 -78.71 -12.20
N ARG A 6 39.82 -78.64 -11.91
CA ARG A 6 40.80 -77.65 -12.32
C ARG A 6 41.47 -78.16 -13.61
N TRP A 7 42.06 -77.23 -14.34
CA TRP A 7 43.04 -77.37 -15.45
C TRP A 7 42.48 -77.18 -16.86
N CYS A 8 42.73 -76.00 -17.42
CA CYS A 8 43.68 -75.97 -18.53
C CYS A 8 44.40 -74.62 -18.62
N LYS A 9 45.73 -74.70 -18.60
CA LYS A 9 46.66 -73.60 -18.83
C LYS A 9 46.44 -73.04 -20.23
N ARG A 10 46.20 -71.75 -20.35
CA ARG A 10 46.66 -70.98 -21.52
C ARG A 10 47.22 -69.66 -21.01
N PHE A 11 48.53 -69.67 -20.84
CA PHE A 11 49.36 -68.48 -20.89
C PHE A 11 49.16 -67.82 -22.26
N CYS A 12 48.17 -66.95 -22.38
CA CYS A 12 48.29 -65.85 -23.34
C CYS A 12 49.10 -64.79 -22.62
N LYS A 13 50.38 -64.67 -22.98
CA LYS A 13 51.17 -63.47 -22.69
C LYS A 13 50.45 -62.32 -23.38
N THR A 14 49.54 -61.65 -22.68
CA THR A 14 49.13 -60.31 -23.05
C THR A 14 50.32 -59.42 -22.75
N ASP A 15 51.04 -59.06 -23.80
CA ASP A 15 52.12 -58.09 -23.75
C ASP A 15 51.67 -56.88 -22.92
N TRP A 16 52.51 -56.48 -21.97
CA TRP A 16 52.32 -55.28 -21.18
C TRP A 16 52.45 -54.07 -22.09
N LEU A 17 51.39 -53.71 -22.79
CA LEU A 17 51.29 -52.39 -23.39
C LEU A 17 51.18 -51.39 -22.24
N PRO A 18 52.13 -50.44 -22.09
CA PRO A 18 51.97 -49.38 -21.11
C PRO A 18 50.66 -48.68 -21.45
N THR A 19 49.76 -48.56 -20.47
CA THR A 19 48.56 -47.77 -20.63
C THR A 19 49.01 -46.33 -20.88
N LEU A 20 48.94 -45.97 -22.17
CA LEU A 20 48.78 -44.63 -22.74
C LEU A 20 47.85 -43.74 -21.91
N GLN A 21 48.16 -43.37 -20.68
CA GLN A 21 47.35 -42.42 -19.93
C GLN A 21 47.64 -41.03 -20.47
N LEU A 22 46.72 -40.55 -21.31
CA LEU A 22 46.69 -39.15 -21.74
C LEU A 22 46.32 -38.27 -20.54
N ILE A 23 47.32 -37.91 -19.75
CA ILE A 23 47.18 -36.95 -18.65
C ILE A 23 46.90 -35.59 -19.29
N ARG A 24 45.68 -35.08 -19.11
CA ARG A 24 45.36 -33.70 -19.48
C ARG A 24 45.93 -32.77 -18.41
N HIS A 25 46.94 -31.98 -18.76
CA HIS A 25 47.50 -30.94 -17.90
C HIS A 25 46.59 -29.69 -17.77
N GLY A 26 45.38 -29.71 -18.33
CA GLY A 26 44.46 -28.57 -18.36
C GLY A 26 43.22 -28.75 -17.48
N SER A 27 42.68 -27.63 -16.99
CA SER A 27 41.40 -27.59 -16.27
C SER A 27 40.23 -27.94 -17.20
N LYS A 28 39.20 -28.59 -16.63
CA LYS A 28 37.95 -28.93 -17.34
C LYS A 28 37.26 -27.68 -17.86
N ALA A 29 36.44 -27.83 -18.90
CA ALA A 29 35.65 -26.74 -19.48
C ALA A 29 34.68 -26.11 -18.46
N VAL A 30 34.10 -26.93 -17.58
CA VAL A 30 33.24 -26.49 -16.48
C VAL A 30 33.97 -26.65 -15.15
N THR A 31 34.04 -25.55 -14.40
CA THR A 31 34.67 -25.47 -13.07
C THR A 31 33.67 -24.90 -12.06
N ARG A 32 33.84 -25.22 -10.76
CA ARG A 32 32.98 -24.66 -9.69
C ARG A 32 33.18 -23.16 -9.47
N HIS A 33 34.36 -22.66 -9.80
CA HIS A 33 34.71 -21.24 -9.71
C HIS A 33 34.72 -20.60 -11.11
N TRP A 34 34.61 -19.27 -11.14
CA TRP A 34 34.74 -18.48 -12.36
C TRP A 34 36.15 -18.63 -12.93
N ARG A 35 36.24 -19.30 -14.07
CA ARG A 35 37.49 -19.46 -14.79
C ARG A 35 37.85 -18.14 -15.48
N PRO A 36 39.10 -17.67 -15.37
CA PRO A 36 39.52 -16.48 -16.10
C PRO A 36 39.37 -16.71 -17.61
N MET A 37 38.81 -15.72 -18.30
CA MET A 37 38.67 -15.77 -19.75
C MET A 37 40.03 -15.52 -20.40
N HIS A 38 40.22 -16.09 -21.59
CA HIS A 38 41.34 -15.71 -22.44
C HIS A 38 41.23 -14.22 -22.81
N PHE A 39 42.35 -13.51 -22.92
CA PHE A 39 42.40 -12.06 -23.14
C PHE A 39 41.53 -11.58 -24.32
N VAL A 40 41.57 -12.30 -25.44
CA VAL A 40 40.73 -11.99 -26.63
C VAL A 40 39.24 -12.15 -26.33
N ARG A 41 38.85 -13.19 -25.58
CA ARG A 41 37.45 -13.42 -25.19
C ARG A 41 36.97 -12.35 -24.23
N GLN A 42 37.81 -11.90 -23.30
CA GLN A 42 37.48 -10.81 -22.39
C GLN A 42 37.21 -9.50 -23.17
N LYS A 43 38.02 -9.18 -24.18
CA LYS A 43 37.77 -8.05 -25.09
C LYS A 43 36.44 -8.19 -25.82
N LEU A 44 36.15 -9.38 -26.35
CA LEU A 44 34.89 -9.64 -27.04
C LEU A 44 33.70 -9.38 -26.11
N MET A 45 33.71 -9.94 -24.90
CA MET A 45 32.64 -9.75 -23.93
C MET A 45 32.43 -8.28 -23.57
N GLU A 46 33.51 -7.52 -23.44
CA GLU A 46 33.47 -6.08 -23.15
C GLU A 46 32.86 -5.28 -24.30
N VAL A 47 33.25 -5.57 -25.54
CA VAL A 47 32.73 -4.90 -26.74
C VAL A 47 31.26 -5.25 -26.99
N THR A 48 30.84 -6.48 -26.68
CA THR A 48 29.46 -6.94 -26.85
C THR A 48 28.53 -6.53 -25.70
N LYS A 49 28.98 -5.68 -24.77
CA LYS A 49 28.11 -5.19 -23.69
C LYS A 49 26.96 -4.37 -24.28
N TYR A 50 25.77 -4.62 -23.77
CA TYR A 50 24.59 -3.87 -24.17
C TYR A 50 24.70 -2.41 -23.71
N ILE A 51 24.49 -1.49 -24.65
CA ILE A 51 24.40 -0.05 -24.40
C ILE A 51 22.96 0.37 -24.69
N PRO A 52 22.16 0.75 -23.66
CA PRO A 52 20.82 1.24 -23.90
C PRO A 52 20.82 2.58 -24.63
N PRO A 53 19.79 2.87 -25.46
CA PRO A 53 19.65 4.17 -26.09
C PRO A 53 19.50 5.24 -25.02
N LYS A 54 20.30 6.31 -25.13
CA LYS A 54 20.20 7.46 -24.24
C LYS A 54 19.25 8.48 -24.88
N PRO A 55 18.04 8.69 -24.34
CA PRO A 55 17.13 9.68 -24.91
C PRO A 55 17.74 11.08 -24.77
N LEU A 56 17.54 11.93 -25.79
CA LEU A 56 18.05 13.30 -25.79
C LEU A 56 17.46 14.11 -24.62
N ILE A 57 16.20 13.82 -24.27
CA ILE A 57 15.48 14.43 -23.17
C ILE A 57 15.10 13.32 -22.19
N PRO A 58 15.52 13.39 -20.91
CA PRO A 58 15.09 12.45 -19.90
C PRO A 58 13.57 12.46 -19.74
N GLU A 59 12.95 11.28 -19.58
CA GLU A 59 11.48 11.15 -19.44
C GLU A 59 10.89 11.98 -18.30
N ARG A 60 11.68 12.25 -17.25
CA ARG A 60 11.28 13.10 -16.12
C ARG A 60 11.03 14.56 -16.51
N CYS A 61 11.67 15.04 -17.58
CA CYS A 61 11.51 16.40 -18.08
C CYS A 61 10.32 16.52 -19.04
N ILE A 62 9.78 15.38 -19.50
CA ILE A 62 8.59 15.34 -20.35
C ILE A 62 7.37 15.37 -19.44
N LYS A 63 6.40 16.24 -19.74
CA LYS A 63 5.13 16.27 -19.00
C LYS A 63 4.48 14.88 -19.15
N PRO A 64 4.18 14.16 -18.06
CA PRO A 64 3.53 12.87 -18.16
C PRO A 64 2.19 13.04 -18.86
N GLN A 65 1.81 12.05 -19.67
CA GLN A 65 0.47 12.03 -20.25
C GLN A 65 -0.55 12.06 -19.11
N VAL A 66 -1.60 12.87 -19.30
CA VAL A 66 -2.69 12.99 -18.32
C VAL A 66 -3.28 11.59 -18.17
N LYS A 67 -3.16 11.02 -16.96
CA LYS A 67 -3.82 9.75 -16.65
C LYS A 67 -5.32 9.92 -16.91
N GLN A 68 -5.92 8.93 -17.57
CA GLN A 68 -7.37 8.91 -17.76
C GLN A 68 -8.04 9.07 -16.39
N VAL A 69 -9.08 9.89 -16.32
CA VAL A 69 -9.82 10.15 -15.08
C VAL A 69 -10.37 8.82 -14.59
N GLU A 70 -9.83 8.32 -13.48
CA GLU A 70 -10.30 7.08 -12.86
C GLU A 70 -11.78 7.26 -12.49
N GLU A 71 -12.61 6.24 -12.77
CA GLU A 71 -14.03 6.29 -12.43
C GLU A 71 -14.19 6.50 -10.92
N GLU A 72 -15.16 7.33 -10.54
CA GLU A 72 -15.45 7.59 -9.12
C GLU A 72 -15.77 6.29 -8.37
N ASN A 73 -14.99 6.01 -7.33
CA ASN A 73 -15.16 4.84 -6.47
C ASN A 73 -16.60 4.74 -5.94
N GLY A 74 -17.24 3.57 -6.13
CA GLY A 74 -18.63 3.34 -5.71
C GLY A 74 -18.87 3.60 -4.22
N TYR A 75 -17.88 3.36 -3.36
CA TYR A 75 -17.95 3.66 -1.93
C TYR A 75 -18.08 5.16 -1.65
N VAL A 76 -17.35 6.01 -2.39
CA VAL A 76 -17.43 7.47 -2.26
C VAL A 76 -18.83 7.96 -2.64
N LYS A 77 -19.44 7.38 -3.68
CA LYS A 77 -20.81 7.70 -4.08
C LYS A 77 -21.83 7.34 -3.00
N LEU A 78 -21.65 6.20 -2.33
CA LEU A 78 -22.50 5.80 -1.20
C LEU A 78 -22.35 6.79 -0.03
N LEU A 79 -21.12 7.14 0.33
CA LEU A 79 -20.88 8.13 1.39
C LEU A 79 -21.49 9.49 1.07
N ARG A 80 -21.45 9.95 -0.19
CA ARG A 80 -22.13 11.21 -0.59
C ARG A 80 -23.63 11.15 -0.32
N ARG A 81 -24.29 10.04 -0.66
CA ARG A 81 -25.74 9.85 -0.40
C ARG A 81 -26.04 9.83 1.10
N ASP A 82 -25.20 9.17 1.89
CA ASP A 82 -25.35 9.14 3.35
C ASP A 82 -25.19 10.54 3.98
N VAL A 83 -24.25 11.34 3.47
CA VAL A 83 -24.06 12.73 3.87
C VAL A 83 -25.30 13.56 3.49
N GLU A 84 -25.77 13.48 2.26
CA GLU A 84 -26.99 14.16 1.80
C GLU A 84 -28.19 13.86 2.70
N GLN A 85 -28.41 12.58 3.00
CA GLN A 85 -29.49 12.15 3.87
C GLN A 85 -29.32 12.69 5.30
N ALA A 86 -28.10 12.62 5.86
CA ALA A 86 -27.85 13.10 7.22
C ALA A 86 -28.04 14.61 7.37
N PHE A 87 -27.64 15.40 6.36
CA PHE A 87 -27.87 16.85 6.32
C PHE A 87 -29.33 17.21 6.08
N HIS A 88 -30.11 16.36 5.41
CA HIS A 88 -31.54 16.56 5.21
C HIS A 88 -32.37 16.23 6.48
N GLU A 89 -32.00 15.17 7.20
CA GLU A 89 -32.68 14.74 8.43
C GLU A 89 -32.38 15.64 9.63
N SER A 90 -31.26 16.36 9.62
CA SER A 90 -30.83 17.21 10.72
C SER A 90 -31.29 18.66 10.57
N LYS A 91 -31.80 19.23 11.67
CA LYS A 91 -32.09 20.66 11.80
C LYS A 91 -30.97 21.43 12.49
N MET A 92 -30.18 20.74 13.30
CA MET A 92 -29.04 21.30 14.01
C MET A 92 -27.78 20.52 13.63
N ILE A 93 -26.78 21.24 13.14
CA ILE A 93 -25.49 20.67 12.76
C ILE A 93 -24.39 21.42 13.50
N ALA A 94 -23.59 20.69 14.27
CA ALA A 94 -22.42 21.25 14.96
C ALA A 94 -21.15 20.55 14.48
N ILE A 95 -20.18 21.35 14.07
CA ILE A 95 -18.88 20.91 13.60
C ILE A 95 -17.90 21.04 14.76
N CYS A 96 -17.33 19.91 15.14
CA CYS A 96 -16.33 19.82 16.19
C CYS A 96 -15.01 19.31 15.64
N GLN A 97 -13.91 19.81 16.19
CA GLN A 97 -12.60 19.21 16.03
C GLN A 97 -12.32 18.39 17.28
N TYR A 98 -11.90 17.14 17.11
CA TYR A 98 -11.50 16.31 18.25
C TYR A 98 -10.00 16.06 18.20
N ASN A 99 -9.36 16.23 19.35
CA ASN A 99 -7.99 15.83 19.57
C ASN A 99 -7.94 14.33 19.88
N GLU A 100 -6.80 13.83 20.34
CA GLU A 100 -6.69 12.44 20.78
C GLU A 100 -7.50 12.23 22.07
N VAL A 101 -8.65 11.58 21.90
CA VAL A 101 -9.57 11.19 22.96
C VAL A 101 -9.49 9.67 23.11
N PRO A 102 -9.38 9.13 24.34
CA PRO A 102 -9.44 7.69 24.52
C PRO A 102 -10.80 7.15 24.08
N ALA A 103 -10.81 5.93 23.52
CA ALA A 103 -12.02 5.35 22.94
C ALA A 103 -13.20 5.26 23.94
N ASN A 104 -12.91 5.01 25.23
CA ASN A 104 -13.91 4.94 26.29
C ASN A 104 -14.68 6.25 26.46
N ASP A 105 -13.98 7.38 26.42
CA ASP A 105 -14.59 8.71 26.60
C ASP A 105 -15.44 9.10 25.37
N MET A 106 -14.99 8.71 24.17
CA MET A 106 -15.78 8.89 22.94
C MET A 106 -17.09 8.11 22.97
N VAL A 107 -17.04 6.85 23.41
CA VAL A 107 -18.24 6.00 23.54
C VAL A 107 -19.18 6.56 24.61
N LEU A 108 -18.65 6.97 25.76
CA LEU A 108 -19.44 7.56 26.84
C LEU A 108 -20.10 8.87 26.41
N MET A 109 -19.38 9.74 25.70
CA MET A 109 -19.93 10.95 25.12
C MET A 109 -21.05 10.63 24.12
N GLY A 110 -20.82 9.68 23.21
CA GLY A 110 -21.82 9.24 22.24
C GLY A 110 -23.11 8.75 22.91
N TYR A 111 -22.99 7.98 24.01
CA TYR A 111 -24.13 7.56 24.81
C TYR A 111 -24.88 8.74 25.43
N ARG A 112 -24.16 9.70 26.04
CA ARG A 112 -24.76 10.91 26.62
C ARG A 112 -25.50 11.76 25.59
N LEU A 113 -24.93 11.91 24.39
CA LEU A 113 -25.53 12.65 23.28
C LEU A 113 -26.76 11.94 22.71
N ARG A 114 -26.74 10.60 22.65
CA ARG A 114 -27.85 9.79 22.16
C ARG A 114 -29.10 9.91 23.04
N LYS A 115 -28.95 10.16 24.35
CA LYS A 115 -30.07 10.46 25.26
C LYS A 115 -30.89 11.69 24.79
N TYR A 116 -30.25 12.61 24.08
CA TYR A 116 -30.87 13.83 23.56
C TYR A 116 -31.17 13.76 22.05
N ASN A 117 -31.15 12.56 21.44
CA ASN A 117 -31.29 12.37 19.99
C ASN A 117 -30.24 13.18 19.18
N ILE A 118 -29.02 13.28 19.69
CA ILE A 118 -27.89 13.86 18.97
C ILE A 118 -27.03 12.69 18.46
N HIS A 119 -26.88 12.62 17.15
CA HIS A 119 -26.10 11.61 16.46
C HIS A 119 -24.69 12.13 16.18
N VAL A 120 -23.72 11.33 16.60
CA VAL A 120 -22.30 11.55 16.33
C VAL A 120 -21.97 10.85 15.01
N LYS A 121 -21.50 11.58 14.00
CA LYS A 121 -21.12 11.03 12.69
C LYS A 121 -19.72 11.49 12.28
N TYR A 122 -19.03 10.60 11.58
CA TYR A 122 -17.70 10.82 11.04
C TYR A 122 -17.76 10.66 9.54
N PHE A 123 -17.30 11.67 8.82
CA PHE A 123 -17.16 11.61 7.37
C PHE A 123 -15.75 12.05 6.98
N PRO A 124 -15.14 11.41 5.96
CA PRO A 124 -13.85 11.84 5.44
C PRO A 124 -13.96 13.21 4.77
N ASN A 125 -12.93 14.04 4.95
CA ASN A 125 -12.88 15.38 4.36
C ASN A 125 -12.91 15.33 2.83
N GLU A 126 -12.36 14.27 2.23
CA GLU A 126 -12.38 14.03 0.78
C GLU A 126 -13.81 13.98 0.20
N VAL A 127 -14.78 13.54 1.00
CA VAL A 127 -16.19 13.47 0.58
C VAL A 127 -16.95 14.72 1.01
N MET A 128 -16.66 15.24 2.21
CA MET A 128 -17.34 16.42 2.74
C MET A 128 -17.02 17.70 1.97
N ILE A 129 -15.77 17.93 1.56
CA ILE A 129 -15.35 19.17 0.90
C ILE A 129 -16.06 19.36 -0.46
N PRO A 130 -16.10 18.35 -1.37
CA PRO A 130 -16.87 18.45 -2.60
C PRO A 130 -18.37 18.66 -2.34
N PHE A 131 -18.96 17.89 -1.42
CA PHE A 131 -20.37 18.00 -1.07
C PHE A 131 -20.72 19.42 -0.57
N LEU A 132 -19.93 19.98 0.35
CA LEU A 132 -20.18 21.31 0.89
C LEU A 132 -20.02 22.41 -0.16
N SER A 133 -19.09 22.24 -1.10
CA SER A 133 -18.83 23.19 -2.19
C SER A 133 -20.01 23.30 -3.16
N GLU A 134 -20.76 22.22 -3.34
CA GLU A 134 -21.97 22.17 -4.16
C GLU A 134 -23.23 22.58 -3.38
N SER A 135 -23.26 22.30 -2.08
CA SER A 135 -24.40 22.56 -1.21
C SER A 135 -24.59 24.04 -0.83
N LYS A 136 -25.66 24.31 -0.06
CA LYS A 136 -25.93 25.62 0.56
C LYS A 136 -24.95 25.97 1.69
N TYR A 137 -24.19 24.99 2.20
CA TYR A 137 -23.34 25.12 3.38
C TYR A 137 -21.88 25.46 3.05
N LYS A 138 -21.64 26.20 1.95
CA LYS A 138 -20.28 26.55 1.49
C LYS A 138 -19.47 27.29 2.56
N ASN A 139 -20.13 28.05 3.42
CA ASN A 139 -19.48 28.79 4.51
C ASN A 139 -18.87 27.88 5.60
N LEU A 140 -19.24 26.59 5.64
CA LEU A 140 -18.69 25.62 6.58
C LEU A 140 -17.39 24.98 6.08
N LEU A 141 -17.05 25.11 4.79
CA LEU A 141 -15.83 24.57 4.18
C LEU A 141 -14.54 24.83 4.99
N PRO A 142 -14.23 26.06 5.44
CA PRO A 142 -12.98 26.32 6.15
C PRO A 142 -12.88 25.62 7.51
N LEU A 143 -14.00 25.12 8.05
CA LEU A 143 -14.01 24.39 9.33
C LEU A 143 -13.55 22.94 9.16
N PHE A 144 -13.58 22.38 7.94
CA PHE A 144 -13.21 20.99 7.69
C PHE A 144 -11.71 20.83 7.44
N VAL A 145 -10.91 20.97 8.49
CA VAL A 145 -9.45 20.77 8.44
C VAL A 145 -9.01 19.76 9.48
N GLY A 146 -8.36 18.68 9.05
CA GLY A 146 -7.87 17.63 9.96
C GLY A 146 -8.98 16.71 10.48
N ARG A 147 -9.00 16.46 11.79
CA ARG A 147 -9.89 15.49 12.47
C ARG A 147 -11.20 16.15 12.87
N ASN A 148 -12.21 15.96 12.03
CA ASN A 148 -13.54 16.57 12.20
C ASN A 148 -14.57 15.56 12.67
N LEU A 149 -15.47 16.02 13.52
CA LEU A 149 -16.61 15.30 14.04
C LEU A 149 -17.88 16.12 13.83
N LEU A 150 -18.94 15.47 13.39
CA LEU A 150 -20.26 16.09 13.25
C LEU A 150 -21.21 15.62 14.33
N LEU A 151 -21.85 16.58 14.97
CA LEU A 151 -22.98 16.36 15.85
C LEU A 151 -24.23 16.83 15.12
N MET A 152 -25.10 15.88 14.78
CA MET A 152 -26.30 16.14 14.02
C MET A 152 -27.52 15.76 14.84
N SER A 153 -28.53 16.63 14.86
CA SER A 153 -29.78 16.38 15.56
C SER A 153 -30.98 16.85 14.73
N PRO A 154 -32.11 16.11 14.76
CA PRO A 154 -33.36 16.56 14.17
C PRO A 154 -34.01 17.71 14.95
N GLU A 155 -33.60 17.93 16.21
CA GLU A 155 -34.10 19.00 17.09
C GLU A 155 -32.98 19.95 17.53
N THR A 156 -33.31 21.21 17.82
CA THR A 156 -32.36 22.27 18.19
C THR A 156 -32.03 22.27 19.68
N ARG A 157 -31.39 21.19 20.18
CA ARG A 157 -31.02 21.00 21.59
C ARG A 157 -29.57 21.41 21.91
N ALA A 158 -29.27 22.70 21.71
CA ALA A 158 -27.91 23.21 21.83
C ALA A 158 -27.39 23.25 23.28
N GLN A 159 -28.25 23.49 24.26
CA GLN A 159 -27.83 23.64 25.66
C GLN A 159 -27.36 22.31 26.24
N GLU A 160 -28.09 21.23 25.96
CA GLU A 160 -27.76 19.88 26.39
C GLU A 160 -26.47 19.40 25.72
N MET A 161 -26.30 19.68 24.43
CA MET A 161 -25.07 19.41 23.69
C MET A 161 -23.86 20.08 24.35
N LEU A 162 -23.95 21.39 24.65
CA LEU A 162 -22.86 22.13 25.27
C LEU A 162 -22.54 21.63 26.69
N ARG A 163 -23.54 21.19 27.46
CA ARG A 163 -23.31 20.57 28.78
C ARG A 163 -22.51 19.28 28.67
N VAL A 164 -22.78 18.45 27.66
CA VAL A 164 -22.02 17.21 27.43
C VAL A 164 -20.61 17.52 26.95
N LEU A 165 -20.45 18.46 26.01
CA LEU A 165 -19.14 18.86 25.48
C LEU A 165 -18.22 19.45 26.55
N ARG A 166 -18.76 20.21 27.53
CA ARG A 166 -17.98 20.69 28.68
C ARG A 166 -17.36 19.57 29.51
N GLY A 167 -17.94 18.37 29.48
CA GLY A 167 -17.38 17.20 30.15
C GLY A 167 -16.20 16.55 29.42
N VAL A 168 -15.97 16.88 28.14
CA VAL A 168 -14.89 16.33 27.32
C VAL A 168 -14.12 17.49 26.65
N PRO A 169 -13.14 18.09 27.35
CA PRO A 169 -12.44 19.30 26.88
C PRO A 169 -11.55 19.06 25.65
N GLN A 170 -11.32 17.80 25.28
CA GLN A 170 -10.52 17.43 24.11
C GLN A 170 -11.29 17.64 22.78
N ILE A 171 -12.58 17.94 22.86
CA ILE A 171 -13.45 18.19 21.71
C ILE A 171 -13.80 19.67 21.67
N ASN A 172 -13.32 20.33 20.62
CA ASN A 172 -13.48 21.75 20.39
C ASN A 172 -14.64 21.99 19.41
N LEU A 173 -15.65 22.75 19.82
CA LEU A 173 -16.71 23.19 18.92
C LEU A 173 -16.20 24.34 18.05
N LEU A 174 -16.16 24.15 16.73
CA LEU A 174 -15.69 25.16 15.79
C LEU A 174 -16.83 26.04 15.28
N GLY A 175 -17.94 25.41 14.91
CA GLY A 175 -19.06 26.12 14.27
C GLY A 175 -20.35 25.34 14.33
N LYS A 176 -21.44 26.01 13.96
CA LYS A 176 -22.80 25.47 13.94
C LYS A 176 -23.59 26.00 12.76
N CYS A 177 -24.56 25.23 12.30
CA CYS A 177 -25.53 25.59 11.27
C CYS A 177 -26.94 25.15 11.69
#